data_AF-A0AA39XN61-F1
#
_entry.id   AF-A0AA39XN61-F1
#
_cell.length_a   1.000
_cell.length_b   1.000
_cell.length_c   1.000
_cell.angle_alpha   90.00
_cell.angle_beta   90.00
_cell.angle_gamma   90.00
#
_symmetry.space_group_name_H-M   'P 1'
#
loop_
_entity.id
_entity.type
_entity.pdbx_description
1 polymer ?
#
loop_
_entity_poly.entity_id
_entity_poly.type
_entity_poly.pdbx_seq_one_letter_code
_entity_poly.pdbx_strand_id
1 'polypeptide(L)'
;MSAPQSEAFKTAVVDSKKLTEKPTNDDLLEIYGLYKVATGEDFAKAPKPGMFDLKGKAKYNAWSKINDDGLSAEEAQAKYVAKIEEMKEKYSYSADKQPETVGGN
;
A
#
# COMPACT_ATOMS: atom_id res chain seq x y z
N MET A 1 -2.51 -19.37 -1.69
CA MET A 1 -2.89 -18.90 -3.03
C MET A 1 -3.08 -17.39 -2.89
N SER A 2 -2.23 -16.57 -3.52
CA SER A 2 -2.44 -15.11 -3.53
C SER A 2 -3.71 -14.78 -4.30
N ALA A 3 -4.40 -13.71 -3.89
CA ALA A 3 -5.63 -13.30 -4.56
C ALA A 3 -5.36 -12.85 -6.01
N PRO A 4 -6.29 -13.09 -6.95
CA PRO A 4 -6.17 -12.57 -8.31
C PRO A 4 -6.13 -11.04 -8.27
N GLN A 5 -5.07 -10.47 -8.83
CA GLN A 5 -4.85 -9.02 -8.89
C GLN A 5 -5.37 -8.45 -10.21
N SER A 6 -6.25 -7.47 -10.12
CA SER A 6 -6.72 -6.68 -11.25
C SER A 6 -5.59 -5.91 -11.93
N GLU A 7 -5.73 -5.63 -13.23
CA GLU A 7 -4.77 -4.83 -13.97
C GLU A 7 -4.69 -3.40 -13.42
N ALA A 8 -5.83 -2.81 -13.04
CA ALA A 8 -5.90 -1.50 -12.42
C ALA A 8 -5.06 -1.43 -11.13
N PHE A 9 -5.14 -2.46 -10.27
CA PHE A 9 -4.32 -2.53 -9.07
C PHE A 9 -2.83 -2.61 -9.40
N LYS A 10 -2.42 -3.46 -10.35
CA LYS A 10 -1.02 -3.57 -10.76
C LYS A 10 -0.47 -2.23 -11.28
N THR A 11 -1.25 -1.54 -12.09
CA THR A 11 -0.91 -0.19 -12.58
C THR A 11 -0.81 0.80 -11.43
N ALA A 12 -1.79 0.84 -10.52
CA ALA A 12 -1.75 1.72 -9.35
C ALA A 12 -0.52 1.45 -8.46
N VAL A 13 -0.11 0.20 -8.30
CA VAL A 13 1.11 -0.16 -7.55
C VAL A 13 2.35 0.41 -8.22
N VAL A 14 2.44 0.37 -9.54
CA VAL A 14 3.53 1.00 -10.30
C VAL A 14 3.47 2.52 -10.15
N ASP A 15 2.28 3.10 -10.31
CA ASP A 15 2.08 4.55 -10.26
C ASP A 15 2.34 5.15 -8.89
N SER A 16 2.07 4.41 -7.81
CA SER A 16 2.42 4.81 -6.44
C SER A 16 3.91 5.10 -6.26
N LYS A 17 4.77 4.49 -7.07
CA LYS A 17 6.23 4.68 -7.08
C LYS A 17 6.69 5.81 -8.01
N LYS A 18 5.79 6.38 -8.80
CA LYS A 18 6.05 7.46 -9.76
C LYS A 18 5.58 8.82 -9.26
N LEU A 19 5.04 8.89 -8.04
CA LEU A 19 4.71 10.15 -7.38
C LEU A 19 5.98 11.00 -7.27
N THR A 20 5.90 12.27 -7.68
CA THR A 20 7.06 13.17 -7.64
C THR A 20 7.31 13.73 -6.26
N GLU A 21 6.25 13.92 -5.48
CA GLU A 21 6.35 14.36 -4.10
C GLU A 21 6.25 13.17 -3.15
N LYS A 22 6.96 13.27 -2.03
CA LYS A 22 6.98 12.24 -1.01
C LYS A 22 5.63 12.22 -0.29
N PRO A 23 4.88 11.10 -0.32
CA PRO A 23 3.63 11.02 0.41
C PRO A 23 3.84 11.09 1.92
N THR A 24 2.80 11.51 2.63
CA THR A 24 2.80 11.46 4.09
C THR A 24 2.90 10.03 4.59
N ASN A 25 3.44 9.86 5.81
CA ASN A 25 3.52 8.53 6.43
C ASN A 25 2.15 7.85 6.52
N ASP A 26 1.09 8.59 6.85
CA ASP A 26 -0.28 8.06 6.91
C ASP A 26 -0.74 7.49 5.56
N ASP A 27 -0.55 8.22 4.47
CA ASP A 27 -0.88 7.73 3.13
C ASP A 27 -0.07 6.48 2.77
N LEU A 28 1.23 6.45 3.11
CA LEU A 28 2.09 5.26 2.91
C LEU A 28 1.64 4.05 3.73
N LEU A 29 1.16 4.27 4.96
CA LEU A 29 0.68 3.22 5.85
C LEU A 29 -0.67 2.67 5.38
N GLU A 30 -1.54 3.54 4.88
CA GLU A 30 -2.86 3.16 4.35
C GLU A 30 -2.73 2.31 3.09
N ILE A 31 -1.94 2.76 2.10
CA ILE A 31 -1.70 1.96 0.89
C ILE A 31 -0.97 0.66 1.21
N TYR A 32 -0.11 0.64 2.25
CA TYR A 32 0.53 -0.59 2.71
C TYR A 32 -0.50 -1.59 3.23
N GLY A 33 -1.40 -1.19 4.14
CA GLY A 33 -2.44 -2.08 4.67
C GLY A 33 -3.36 -2.62 3.57
N LEU A 34 -3.82 -1.72 2.68
CA LEU A 34 -4.63 -2.08 1.51
C LEU A 34 -3.91 -3.07 0.59
N TYR A 35 -2.63 -2.85 0.29
CA TYR A 35 -1.83 -3.75 -0.54
C TYR A 35 -1.73 -5.17 0.05
N LYS A 36 -1.50 -5.29 1.36
CA LYS A 36 -1.38 -6.59 2.04
C LYS A 36 -2.69 -7.38 1.96
N VAL A 37 -3.84 -6.73 2.19
CA VAL A 37 -5.16 -7.39 2.04
C VAL A 37 -5.48 -7.67 0.57
N ALA A 38 -5.21 -6.73 -0.33
CA ALA A 38 -5.42 -6.85 -1.78
C ALA A 38 -4.65 -8.01 -2.43
N THR A 39 -3.48 -8.34 -1.90
CA THR A 39 -2.65 -9.48 -2.33
C THR A 39 -3.07 -10.80 -1.71
N GLY A 40 -4.03 -10.78 -0.77
CA GLY A 40 -4.51 -11.94 -0.03
C GLY A 40 -3.48 -12.43 1.00
N GLU A 41 -2.63 -11.53 1.52
CA GLU A 41 -1.74 -11.90 2.62
C GLU A 41 -2.51 -12.04 3.92
N ASP A 42 -2.15 -13.08 4.67
CA ASP A 42 -2.77 -13.43 5.94
C ASP A 42 -2.13 -12.61 7.07
N PHE A 43 -2.94 -11.76 7.72
CA PHE A 43 -2.49 -10.94 8.84
C PHE A 43 -1.98 -11.79 10.01
N ALA A 44 -2.49 -13.00 10.24
CA ALA A 44 -1.99 -13.88 11.29
C ALA A 44 -0.54 -14.33 11.08
N LYS A 45 -0.04 -14.25 9.83
CA LYS A 45 1.37 -14.53 9.49
C LYS A 45 2.25 -13.29 9.58
N ALA A 46 1.68 -12.12 9.87
CA ALA A 46 2.45 -10.89 10.04
C ALA A 46 3.39 -11.02 11.25
N PRO A 47 4.70 -10.78 11.09
CA PRO A 47 5.61 -10.77 12.23
C PRO A 47 5.22 -9.63 13.16
N LYS A 48 5.01 -9.94 14.45
CA LYS A 48 4.78 -8.91 15.46
C LYS A 48 6.04 -8.05 15.58
N PRO A 49 5.92 -6.71 15.40
CA PRO A 49 7.06 -5.82 15.52
C PRO A 49 7.55 -5.77 16.97
N GLY A 50 8.88 -5.65 17.14
CA GLY A 50 9.50 -5.53 18.46
C GLY A 50 9.15 -4.21 19.16
N MET A 51 9.35 -4.15 20.48
CA MET A 51 8.97 -2.98 21.31
C MET A 51 9.62 -1.65 20.86
N PHE A 52 10.80 -1.71 20.23
CA PHE A 52 11.53 -0.54 19.74
C PHE A 52 11.32 -0.26 18.24
N ASP A 53 10.58 -1.11 17.52
CA ASP A 53 10.31 -0.93 16.08
C ASP A 53 9.04 -0.11 15.84
N LEU A 54 9.16 1.21 15.99
CA LEU A 54 8.05 2.15 15.79
C LEU A 54 7.48 2.10 14.37
N LYS A 55 8.34 1.91 13.36
CA LYS A 55 7.92 1.85 11.95
C LYS A 55 7.19 0.54 11.64
N GLY A 56 7.72 -0.59 12.09
CA GLY A 56 7.05 -1.87 11.98
C GLY A 56 5.72 -1.89 12.72
N LYS A 57 5.66 -1.27 13.92
CA LYS A 57 4.41 -1.11 14.67
C LYS A 57 3.37 -0.30 13.92
N ALA A 58 3.76 0.80 13.28
CA ALA A 58 2.86 1.60 12.47
C ALA A 58 2.31 0.79 11.27
N LYS A 59 3.19 0.09 10.54
CA LYS A 59 2.78 -0.78 9.41
C LYS A 59 1.86 -1.91 9.85
N TYR A 60 2.20 -2.57 10.96
CA TYR A 60 1.40 -3.65 11.54
C TYR A 60 0.01 -3.14 11.96
N ASN A 61 -0.05 -1.99 12.63
CA ASN A 61 -1.33 -1.38 13.04
C ASN A 61 -2.17 -0.98 11.82
N ALA A 62 -1.56 -0.40 10.78
CA ALA A 62 -2.26 -0.01 9.57
C ALA A 62 -2.85 -1.24 8.85
N TRP A 63 -2.05 -2.31 8.71
CA TRP A 63 -2.56 -3.56 8.14
C TRP A 63 -3.64 -4.19 9.03
N SER A 64 -3.47 -4.21 10.35
CA SER A 64 -4.50 -4.69 11.29
C SER A 64 -5.82 -3.98 11.05
N LYS A 65 -5.81 -2.64 11.01
CA LYS A 65 -7.02 -1.83 10.81
C LYS A 65 -7.75 -2.20 9.53
N ILE A 66 -7.04 -2.32 8.40
CA ILE A 66 -7.63 -2.68 7.11
C ILE A 66 -8.12 -4.15 7.11
N ASN A 67 -7.43 -5.03 7.82
CA ASN A 67 -7.85 -6.42 7.99
C ASN A 67 -9.11 -6.54 8.87
N ASP A 68 -9.20 -5.76 9.95
CA ASP A 68 -10.35 -5.69 10.85
C ASP A 68 -11.61 -5.16 10.14
N ASP A 69 -11.45 -4.30 9.11
CA ASP A 69 -12.56 -3.88 8.25
C ASP A 69 -13.21 -5.05 7.48
N GLY A 70 -12.57 -6.24 7.45
CA GLY A 70 -13.11 -7.44 6.82
C GLY A 70 -13.18 -7.37 5.30
N LEU A 71 -12.34 -6.52 4.68
CA LEU A 71 -12.37 -6.29 3.23
C LEU A 71 -11.94 -7.53 2.45
N SER A 72 -12.67 -7.79 1.37
CA SER A 72 -12.23 -8.76 0.37
C SER A 72 -11.00 -8.25 -0.38
N ALA A 73 -10.20 -9.15 -0.95
CA ALA A 73 -9.04 -8.75 -1.74
C ALA A 73 -9.42 -7.81 -2.90
N GLU A 74 -10.56 -8.03 -3.55
CA GLU A 74 -11.07 -7.17 -4.62
C GLU A 74 -11.45 -5.77 -4.11
N GLU A 75 -12.08 -5.67 -2.95
CA GLU A 75 -12.44 -4.38 -2.33
C GLU A 75 -11.19 -3.60 -1.91
N ALA A 76 -10.21 -4.30 -1.33
CA ALA A 76 -8.92 -3.70 -0.98
C ALA A 76 -8.18 -3.20 -2.23
N GLN A 77 -8.25 -3.93 -3.35
CA GLN A 77 -7.70 -3.47 -4.63
C GLN A 77 -8.41 -2.20 -5.13
N ALA A 78 -9.75 -2.17 -5.11
CA ALA A 78 -10.51 -1.00 -5.55
C ALA A 78 -10.20 0.24 -4.69
N LYS A 79 -10.15 0.09 -3.36
CA LYS A 79 -9.74 1.16 -2.43
C LYS A 79 -8.30 1.60 -2.66
N TYR A 80 -7.38 0.67 -2.92
CA TYR A 80 -5.99 0.99 -3.23
C TYR A 80 -5.89 1.86 -4.49
N VAL A 81 -6.57 1.47 -5.57
CA VAL A 81 -6.59 2.24 -6.81
C VAL A 81 -7.13 3.64 -6.57
N ALA A 82 -8.28 3.77 -5.89
CA ALA A 82 -8.86 5.07 -5.55
C ALA A 82 -7.89 5.95 -4.74
N LYS A 83 -7.22 5.36 -3.75
CA LYS A 83 -6.23 6.07 -2.92
C LYS A 83 -5.04 6.55 -3.74
N ILE A 84 -4.54 5.75 -4.68
CA ILE A 84 -3.44 6.16 -5.56
C ILE A 84 -3.88 7.29 -6.48
N GLU A 85 -5.09 7.26 -7.04
CA GLU A 85 -5.62 8.37 -7.85
C GLU A 85 -5.66 9.69 -7.04
N GLU A 86 -6.17 9.66 -5.80
CA GLU A 86 -6.12 10.83 -4.90
C GLU A 86 -4.67 11.29 -4.64
N MET A 87 -3.75 10.34 -4.42
CA MET A 87 -2.34 10.67 -4.19
C MET A 87 -1.69 11.29 -5.42
N LYS A 88 -2.08 10.91 -6.64
CA LYS A 88 -1.57 11.52 -7.88
C LYS A 88 -1.96 13.00 -7.98
N GLU A 89 -3.18 13.33 -7.57
CA GLU A 89 -3.66 14.72 -7.53
C GLU A 89 -2.97 15.52 -6.41
N LYS A 90 -2.76 14.88 -5.25
CA LYS A 90 -2.20 15.53 -4.05
C LYS A 90 -0.68 15.71 -4.07
N TYR A 91 0.06 14.78 -4.67
CA TYR A 91 1.54 14.71 -4.62
C TYR A 91 2.21 14.90 -5.97
N SER A 92 1.43 15.32 -6.97
CA SER A 92 1.85 15.47 -8.36
C SER A 92 2.35 14.14 -8.98
N TYR A 93 1.72 13.71 -10.06
CA TYR A 93 2.08 12.46 -10.73
C TYR A 93 2.82 12.71 -12.03
N SER A 94 3.94 12.03 -12.23
CA SER A 94 4.68 12.03 -13.50
C SER A 94 4.68 10.64 -14.11
N ALA A 95 3.80 10.43 -15.10
CA ALA A 95 3.69 9.15 -15.82
C ALA A 95 5.00 8.71 -16.50
N ASP A 96 5.81 9.70 -16.91
CA ASP A 96 7.08 9.55 -17.62
C ASP A 96 8.27 9.27 -16.68
N LYS A 97 8.10 9.43 -15.36
CA LYS A 97 9.16 9.13 -14.39
C LYS A 97 9.33 7.61 -14.31
N GLN A 98 10.55 7.12 -14.56
CA GLN A 98 10.87 5.71 -14.28
C GLN A 98 10.71 5.46 -12.77
N PRO A 99 10.10 4.34 -12.35
CA PRO A 99 9.93 4.04 -10.94
C PRO A 99 11.31 3.98 -10.29
N GLU A 100 11.62 4.94 -9.41
CA GLU A 100 12.89 4.93 -8.69
C GLU A 100 12.93 3.65 -7.83
N THR A 101 13.93 2.81 -8.06
CA THR A 101 14.15 1.61 -7.27
C THR A 101 14.51 2.04 -5.85
N VAL A 102 13.54 2.02 -4.94
CA VAL A 102 13.80 2.15 -3.49
C VAL A 102 14.60 0.92 -3.06
N GLY A 103 15.91 1.03 -3.16
CA GLY A 103 16.86 -0.07 -2.96
C GLY A 103 18.29 0.44 -3.09
N GLY A 104 18.67 1.35 -2.19
CA GLY A 104 20.04 1.85 -2.13
C GLY A 104 20.24 2.76 -0.92
N ASN A 105 20.42 2.17 0.26
CA ASN A 105 21.50 2.50 1.22
C ASN A 105 21.51 1.51 2.38
#